data_AF-A0A093Y0T9-F1
#
_entry.id   AF-A0A093Y0T9-F1
#
_cell.length_a   1.000
_cell.length_b   1.000
_cell.length_c   1.000
_cell.angle_alpha   90.00
_cell.angle_beta   90.00
_cell.angle_gamma   90.00
#
_symmetry.space_group_name_H-M   'P 1'
#
loop_
_entity.id
_entity.type
_entity.pdbx_description
1 polymer ?
#
loop_
_entity_poly.entity_id
_entity_poly.type
_entity_poly.pdbx_seq_one_letter_code
_entity_poly.pdbx_strand_id
1 'polypeptide(L)'
;MPFRDISMALAPSNIVTEMYPPGSDPQPILTGKRAEAVAILKQIPEANEVRFEPIQTDKKRAPKLQIPPYIDIMEPYQIFSLFFTEDLFKVLADNTNMYAYAKLSKNMNPHPRNWRSTTPGELKAFVGAQIYMGFTKEPQLKDYWDEEKHNKSVHANHPLSNYITCFRFEQLKRFFHISEPSEVPGGFISTYYRPEPTEEEELQLSEEN
;
A
#
# COMPACT_ATOMS: atom_id res chain seq x y z
N MET A 1 -42.20 -17.33 -0.79
CA MET A 1 -41.92 -17.73 0.61
C MET A 1 -40.59 -17.09 1.04
N PRO A 2 -40.46 -16.72 2.32
CA PRO A 2 -39.75 -15.50 2.75
C PRO A 2 -38.27 -15.73 3.11
N PHE A 3 -37.55 -14.60 3.12
CA PHE A 3 -36.19 -14.46 3.66
C PHE A 3 -36.12 -14.92 5.12
N ARG A 4 -35.06 -15.66 5.46
CA ARG A 4 -34.69 -16.01 6.84
C ARG A 4 -33.54 -15.13 7.30
N ASP A 5 -33.79 -14.41 8.39
CA ASP A 5 -32.79 -13.71 9.19
C ASP A 5 -31.74 -14.67 9.75
N ILE A 6 -30.46 -14.29 9.65
CA ILE A 6 -29.38 -14.86 10.45
C ILE A 6 -28.86 -13.74 11.35
N SER A 7 -29.32 -13.75 12.59
CA SER A 7 -28.71 -13.05 13.71
C SER A 7 -27.31 -13.63 13.96
N MET A 8 -26.26 -12.81 13.85
CA MET A 8 -24.95 -13.11 14.41
C MET A 8 -24.80 -12.39 15.74
N ALA A 9 -24.80 -13.17 16.82
CA ALA A 9 -24.40 -12.72 18.15
C ALA A 9 -22.92 -12.35 18.14
N LEU A 10 -22.59 -11.10 18.50
CA LEU A 10 -21.23 -10.67 18.83
C LEU A 10 -20.94 -11.03 20.29
N ALA A 11 -19.87 -11.79 20.54
CA ALA A 11 -19.32 -12.05 21.87
C ALA A 11 -18.51 -10.83 22.38
N PRO A 12 -18.41 -10.65 23.71
CA PRO A 12 -18.20 -9.34 24.32
C PRO A 12 -16.74 -8.86 24.32
N SER A 13 -16.56 -7.56 24.13
CA SER A 13 -15.31 -6.82 24.33
C SER A 13 -14.94 -6.76 25.81
N ASN A 14 -13.73 -7.16 26.17
CA ASN A 14 -13.14 -6.92 27.50
C ASN A 14 -12.97 -5.41 27.73
N ILE A 15 -13.84 -4.83 28.54
CA ILE A 15 -13.76 -3.43 29.02
C ILE A 15 -13.20 -3.49 30.44
N VAL A 16 -12.02 -2.91 30.65
CA VAL A 16 -11.54 -2.56 31.99
C VAL A 16 -12.21 -1.25 32.39
N THR A 17 -13.11 -1.31 33.37
CA THR A 17 -13.81 -0.14 33.90
C THR A 17 -13.01 0.43 35.07
N GLU A 18 -12.17 1.44 34.82
CA GLU A 18 -11.79 2.38 35.89
C GLU A 18 -12.93 3.38 36.08
N MET A 19 -13.39 3.55 37.31
CA MET A 19 -14.49 4.45 37.65
C MET A 19 -14.04 5.91 37.50
N TYR A 20 -14.49 6.58 36.44
CA TYR A 20 -14.33 8.02 36.27
C TYR A 20 -15.30 8.76 37.21
N PRO A 21 -14.88 9.83 37.92
CA PRO A 21 -15.80 10.67 38.70
C PRO A 21 -16.95 11.23 37.84
N PRO A 22 -18.17 11.36 38.41
CA PRO A 22 -19.36 11.75 37.66
C PRO A 22 -19.24 13.20 37.17
N GLY A 23 -19.20 13.38 35.85
CA GLY A 23 -19.16 14.71 35.21
C GLY A 23 -18.15 14.87 34.07
N SER A 24 -17.50 13.80 33.64
CA SER A 24 -16.42 13.86 32.66
C SER A 24 -16.55 12.74 31.66
N ASP A 25 -16.68 13.11 30.40
CA ASP A 25 -16.80 12.17 29.30
C ASP A 25 -15.53 11.30 29.23
N PRO A 26 -15.65 9.96 29.08
CA PRO A 26 -14.50 9.09 28.93
C PRO A 26 -13.72 9.49 27.67
N GLN A 27 -12.56 10.09 27.86
CA GLN A 27 -11.64 10.40 26.77
C GLN A 27 -10.96 9.08 26.33
N PRO A 28 -11.04 8.68 25.06
CA PRO A 28 -10.45 7.44 24.61
C PRO A 28 -8.93 7.48 24.80
N ILE A 29 -8.37 6.47 25.47
CA ILE A 29 -6.92 6.29 25.60
C ILE A 29 -6.39 5.91 24.22
N LEU A 30 -5.86 6.89 23.48
CA LEU A 30 -5.26 6.68 22.17
C LEU A 30 -3.86 6.10 22.34
N THR A 31 -3.61 4.90 21.82
CA THR A 31 -2.28 4.24 21.85
C THR A 31 -1.76 3.99 20.43
N GLY A 32 -0.43 3.89 20.30
CA GLY A 32 0.28 3.60 19.04
C GLY A 32 0.10 4.68 17.96
N LYS A 33 0.01 4.27 16.69
CA LYS A 33 -0.07 5.16 15.51
C LYS A 33 -1.19 6.20 15.56
N ARG A 34 -2.28 5.92 16.30
CA ARG A 34 -3.38 6.88 16.49
C ARG A 34 -2.99 8.01 17.43
N ALA A 35 -2.21 7.73 18.48
CA ALA A 35 -1.67 8.75 19.37
C ALA A 35 -0.69 9.66 18.63
N GLU A 36 0.19 9.07 17.81
CA GLU A 36 1.12 9.80 16.94
C GLU A 36 0.39 10.68 15.93
N ALA A 37 -0.60 10.14 15.23
CA ALA A 37 -1.41 10.91 14.29
C ALA A 37 -2.12 12.07 15.00
N VAL A 38 -2.68 11.84 16.19
CA VAL A 38 -3.33 12.92 16.97
C VAL A 38 -2.31 13.93 17.49
N ALA A 39 -1.10 13.53 17.84
CA ALA A 39 -0.02 14.44 18.21
C ALA A 39 0.44 15.31 17.02
N ILE A 40 0.47 14.77 15.80
CA ILE A 40 0.72 15.52 14.56
C ILE A 40 -0.43 16.48 14.28
N LEU A 41 -1.68 16.01 14.38
CA LEU A 41 -2.87 16.85 14.15
C LEU A 41 -2.92 18.04 15.11
N LYS A 42 -2.51 17.85 16.38
CA LYS A 42 -2.39 18.94 17.37
C LYS A 42 -1.31 19.98 17.04
N GLN A 43 -0.34 19.66 16.18
CA GLN A 43 0.68 20.61 15.71
C GLN A 43 0.20 21.41 14.49
N ILE A 44 -0.88 20.98 13.83
CA ILE A 44 -1.46 21.70 12.71
C ILE A 44 -2.27 22.87 13.29
N PRO A 45 -1.98 24.13 12.92
CA PRO A 45 -2.78 25.26 13.38
C PRO A 45 -4.24 25.09 12.96
N GLU A 46 -5.15 25.52 13.84
CA GLU A 46 -6.59 25.53 13.56
C GLU A 46 -6.86 26.27 12.24
N ALA A 47 -7.75 25.74 11.40
CA ALA A 47 -7.95 26.26 10.04
C ALA A 47 -8.32 27.76 10.00
N ASN A 48 -8.88 28.29 11.09
CA ASN A 48 -9.23 29.69 11.26
C ASN A 48 -8.03 30.62 11.44
N GLU A 49 -6.85 30.09 11.80
CA GLU A 49 -5.58 30.82 11.94
C GLU A 49 -4.79 30.87 10.62
N VAL A 50 -5.10 29.97 9.67
CA VAL A 50 -4.42 29.90 8.38
C VAL A 50 -5.05 30.90 7.42
N ARG A 51 -4.45 32.10 7.34
CA ARG A 51 -4.79 33.07 6.29
C ARG A 51 -4.24 32.58 4.95
N PHE A 52 -5.05 31.85 4.18
CA PHE A 52 -4.68 31.46 2.84
C PHE A 52 -4.68 32.68 1.92
N GLU A 53 -3.49 33.17 1.58
CA GLU A 53 -3.34 34.12 0.49
C GLU A 53 -3.09 33.34 -0.81
N PRO A 54 -3.95 33.51 -1.83
CA PRO A 54 -3.73 32.87 -3.12
C PRO A 54 -2.32 33.17 -3.61
N ILE A 55 -1.61 32.15 -4.09
CA ILE A 55 -0.31 32.33 -4.73
C ILE A 55 -0.49 33.36 -5.84
N GLN A 56 0.16 34.51 -5.68
CA GLN A 56 0.10 35.58 -6.67
C GLN A 56 0.92 35.16 -7.88
N THR A 57 0.23 34.61 -8.87
CA THR A 57 0.83 34.28 -10.16
C THR A 57 0.81 35.53 -11.03
N ASP A 58 1.94 35.82 -11.67
CA ASP A 58 1.97 36.85 -12.70
C ASP A 58 1.10 36.39 -13.88
N LYS A 59 -0.12 36.91 -13.95
CA LYS A 59 -1.11 36.60 -14.99
C LYS A 59 -0.62 36.97 -16.40
N LYS A 60 0.43 37.79 -16.51
CA LYS A 60 1.02 38.22 -17.79
C LYS A 60 2.28 37.44 -18.16
N ARG A 61 2.74 36.52 -17.31
CA ARG A 61 3.90 35.69 -17.60
C ARG A 61 3.55 34.72 -18.73
N ALA A 62 4.18 34.90 -19.88
CA ALA A 62 4.08 33.94 -20.97
C ALA A 62 4.60 32.56 -20.51
N PRO A 63 3.95 31.45 -20.91
CA PRO A 63 4.43 30.12 -20.58
C PRO A 63 5.82 29.93 -21.17
N LYS A 64 6.81 29.62 -20.32
CA LYS A 64 8.18 29.31 -20.74
C LYS A 64 8.41 27.82 -20.59
N LEU A 65 8.63 27.15 -21.71
CA LEU A 65 9.01 25.75 -21.72
C LEU A 65 10.40 25.60 -21.11
N GLN A 66 10.51 24.88 -19.99
CA GLN A 66 11.78 24.56 -19.35
C GLN A 66 12.09 23.08 -19.55
N ILE A 67 12.32 22.71 -20.80
CA ILE A 67 12.73 21.36 -21.19
C ILE A 67 14.21 21.40 -21.58
N PRO A 68 15.04 20.45 -21.11
CA PRO A 68 16.44 20.39 -21.52
C PRO A 68 16.58 20.31 -23.05
N PRO A 69 17.60 20.96 -23.65
CA PRO A 69 17.71 21.10 -25.11
C PRO A 69 17.98 19.79 -25.85
N TYR A 70 18.38 18.73 -25.13
CA TYR A 70 18.62 17.39 -25.69
C TYR A 70 17.37 16.51 -25.72
N ILE A 71 16.23 16.99 -25.21
CA ILE A 71 14.97 16.26 -25.20
C ILE A 71 14.18 16.60 -26.46
N ASP A 72 13.84 15.57 -27.23
CA ASP A 72 12.86 15.67 -28.30
C ASP A 72 11.44 15.66 -27.71
N ILE A 73 10.74 16.77 -27.87
CA ILE A 73 9.36 16.94 -27.40
C ILE A 73 8.35 16.13 -28.22
N MET A 74 8.72 15.65 -29.40
CA MET A 74 7.89 14.78 -30.22
C MET A 74 8.02 13.30 -29.84
N GLU A 75 8.97 12.95 -28.98
CA GLU A 75 9.19 11.60 -28.45
C GLU A 75 8.64 11.50 -27.01
N PRO A 76 7.42 10.96 -26.81
CA PRO A 76 6.75 10.99 -25.51
C PRO A 76 7.54 10.27 -24.41
N TYR A 77 8.31 9.24 -24.79
CA TYR A 77 9.15 8.49 -23.85
C TYR A 77 10.27 9.37 -23.25
N GLN A 78 10.83 10.30 -24.03
CA GLN A 78 11.87 11.21 -23.51
C GLN A 78 11.29 12.19 -22.49
N ILE A 79 10.07 12.70 -22.72
CA ILE A 79 9.38 13.55 -21.75
C ILE A 79 9.05 12.75 -20.49
N PHE A 80 8.53 11.53 -20.62
CA PHE A 80 8.23 10.66 -19.49
C PHE A 80 9.48 10.39 -18.62
N SER A 81 10.62 10.16 -19.26
CA SER A 81 11.89 9.86 -18.59
C SER A 81 12.46 11.03 -17.78
N LEU A 82 11.96 12.26 -17.97
CA LEU A 82 12.29 13.40 -17.10
C LEU A 82 11.69 13.26 -15.68
N PHE A 83 10.57 12.56 -15.56
CA PHE A 83 9.90 12.32 -14.27
C PHE A 83 10.23 10.95 -13.71
N PHE A 84 10.29 9.95 -14.59
CA PHE A 84 10.61 8.56 -14.25
C PHE A 84 11.99 8.20 -14.77
N THR A 85 13.01 8.59 -14.02
CA THR A 85 14.41 8.37 -14.39
C THR A 85 14.83 6.89 -14.27
N GLU A 86 15.92 6.53 -14.93
CA GLU A 86 16.53 5.19 -14.80
C GLU A 86 16.88 4.86 -13.34
N ASP A 87 17.45 5.82 -12.62
CA ASP A 87 17.80 5.68 -11.21
C ASP A 87 16.56 5.45 -10.34
N LEU A 88 15.45 6.13 -10.64
CA LEU A 88 14.19 5.88 -9.95
C LEU A 88 13.73 4.44 -10.16
N PHE A 89 13.73 3.93 -11.39
CA PHE A 89 13.36 2.53 -11.64
C PHE A 89 14.30 1.53 -10.95
N LYS A 90 15.59 1.88 -10.81
CA LYS A 90 16.54 1.09 -10.01
C LYS A 90 16.13 1.05 -8.54
N VAL A 91 15.88 2.22 -7.93
CA VAL A 91 15.44 2.33 -6.53
C VAL A 91 14.14 1.55 -6.30
N LEU A 92 13.17 1.70 -7.20
CA LEU A 92 11.90 0.97 -7.11
C LEU A 92 12.10 -0.55 -7.20
N ALA A 93 13.00 -1.02 -8.06
CA ALA A 93 13.29 -2.45 -8.22
C ALA A 93 13.95 -3.01 -6.95
N ASP A 94 14.95 -2.31 -6.42
CA ASP A 94 15.66 -2.70 -5.20
C ASP A 94 14.68 -2.76 -4.00
N ASN A 95 13.87 -1.72 -3.81
CA ASN A 95 12.87 -1.63 -2.74
C ASN A 95 11.78 -2.70 -2.84
N THR A 96 11.27 -2.94 -4.05
CA THR A 96 10.28 -3.98 -4.31
C THR A 96 10.84 -5.37 -4.01
N ASN A 97 12.09 -5.64 -4.38
CA ASN A 97 12.76 -6.91 -4.08
C ASN A 97 12.95 -7.10 -2.57
N MET A 98 13.49 -6.10 -1.88
CA MET A 98 13.67 -6.14 -0.42
C MET A 98 12.34 -6.41 0.29
N TYR A 99 11.27 -5.73 -0.12
CA TYR A 99 9.95 -5.91 0.48
C TYR A 99 9.39 -7.32 0.23
N ALA A 100 9.55 -7.86 -0.98
CA ALA A 100 9.11 -9.21 -1.30
C ALA A 100 9.81 -10.26 -0.44
N TYR A 101 11.13 -10.17 -0.28
CA TYR A 101 11.90 -11.07 0.57
C TYR A 101 11.51 -10.95 2.05
N ALA A 102 11.33 -9.74 2.56
CA ALA A 102 10.89 -9.49 3.93
C ALA A 102 9.48 -10.03 4.22
N LYS A 103 8.58 -10.03 3.22
CA LYS A 103 7.23 -10.58 3.36
C LYS A 103 7.20 -12.10 3.23
N LEU A 104 8.00 -12.68 2.34
CA LEU A 104 8.01 -14.12 2.11
C LEU A 104 8.63 -14.89 3.26
N SER A 105 9.68 -14.35 3.90
CA SER A 105 10.27 -14.93 5.11
C SER A 105 9.28 -15.06 6.29
N LYS A 106 8.22 -14.24 6.31
CA LYS A 106 7.18 -14.24 7.36
C LYS A 106 5.96 -15.09 7.04
N ASN A 107 5.80 -15.55 5.80
CA ASN A 107 4.62 -16.28 5.38
C ASN A 107 4.86 -17.80 5.43
N MET A 108 4.25 -18.49 6.40
CA MET A 108 4.19 -19.95 6.49
C MET A 108 3.16 -20.59 5.52
N ASN A 109 2.90 -19.96 4.37
CA ASN A 109 1.99 -20.56 3.40
C ASN A 109 2.64 -21.85 2.85
N PRO A 110 1.95 -23.00 2.88
CA PRO A 110 2.53 -24.27 2.42
C PRO A 110 2.76 -24.33 0.90
N HIS A 111 2.16 -23.41 0.13
CA HIS A 111 2.30 -23.32 -1.33
C HIS A 111 2.55 -21.86 -1.75
N PRO A 112 3.71 -21.26 -1.42
CA PRO A 112 3.99 -19.90 -1.80
C PRO A 112 4.18 -19.82 -3.32
N ARG A 113 3.57 -18.81 -3.97
CA ARG A 113 3.97 -18.44 -5.34
C ARG A 113 5.43 -17.99 -5.28
N ASN A 114 6.32 -18.70 -5.98
CA ASN A 114 7.74 -18.37 -6.02
C ASN A 114 7.94 -16.94 -6.52
N TRP A 115 8.65 -16.14 -5.74
CA TRP A 115 9.06 -14.80 -6.14
C TRP A 115 10.41 -14.85 -6.85
N ARG A 116 10.46 -14.19 -8.00
CA ARG A 116 11.71 -13.86 -8.69
C ARG A 116 11.94 -12.36 -8.55
N SER A 117 13.17 -11.97 -8.20
CA SER A 117 13.56 -10.57 -8.17
C SER A 117 13.19 -9.86 -9.46
N THR A 118 12.62 -8.67 -9.31
CA THR A 118 12.31 -7.77 -10.42
C THR A 118 13.55 -6.99 -10.84
N THR A 119 13.56 -6.58 -12.10
CA THR A 119 14.54 -5.66 -12.66
C THR A 119 13.92 -4.29 -12.94
N PRO A 120 14.73 -3.24 -13.17
CA PRO A 120 14.22 -1.94 -13.61
C PRO A 120 13.41 -2.05 -14.91
N GLY A 121 13.86 -2.89 -15.86
CA GLY A 121 13.15 -3.14 -17.12
C GLY A 121 11.78 -3.80 -16.92
N GLU A 122 11.68 -4.80 -16.03
CA GLU A 122 10.39 -5.40 -15.67
C GLU A 122 9.45 -4.37 -15.01
N LEU A 123 9.99 -3.47 -14.17
CA LEU A 123 9.18 -2.40 -13.56
C LEU A 123 8.73 -1.34 -14.56
N LYS A 124 9.52 -1.03 -15.59
CA LYS A 124 9.06 -0.17 -16.70
C LYS A 124 7.89 -0.80 -17.45
N ALA A 125 7.95 -2.10 -17.74
CA ALA A 125 6.83 -2.82 -18.36
C ALA A 125 5.59 -2.81 -17.45
N PHE A 126 5.78 -2.99 -16.14
CA PHE A 126 4.70 -2.90 -15.16
C PHE A 126 4.06 -1.50 -15.09
N VAL A 127 4.86 -0.43 -15.01
CA VAL A 127 4.35 0.96 -15.00
C VAL A 127 3.69 1.30 -16.34
N GLY A 128 4.27 0.89 -17.46
CA GLY A 128 3.65 1.02 -18.79
C GLY A 128 2.29 0.32 -18.85
N ALA A 129 2.17 -0.88 -18.27
CA ALA A 129 0.90 -1.57 -18.16
C ALA A 129 -0.11 -0.81 -17.28
N GLN A 130 0.31 -0.21 -16.16
CA GLN A 130 -0.57 0.63 -15.32
C GLN A 130 -1.09 1.85 -16.08
N ILE A 131 -0.22 2.54 -16.85
CA ILE A 131 -0.60 3.69 -17.67
C ILE A 131 -1.59 3.25 -18.75
N TYR A 132 -1.31 2.13 -19.43
CA TYR A 132 -2.17 1.58 -20.46
C TYR A 132 -3.56 1.23 -19.92
N MET A 133 -3.66 0.53 -18.78
CA MET A 133 -4.92 0.25 -18.09
C MET A 133 -5.60 1.52 -17.54
N GLY A 134 -4.86 2.61 -17.40
CA GLY A 134 -5.40 3.94 -17.13
C GLY A 134 -6.28 4.42 -18.27
N PHE A 135 -5.84 4.16 -19.51
CA PHE A 135 -6.48 4.59 -20.75
C PHE A 135 -7.55 3.61 -21.26
N THR A 136 -7.25 2.30 -21.27
CA THR A 136 -8.19 1.24 -21.63
C THR A 136 -8.76 0.63 -20.36
N LYS A 137 -10.08 0.60 -20.19
CA LYS A 137 -10.72 0.05 -18.99
C LYS A 137 -11.41 -1.26 -19.32
N GLU A 138 -11.00 -2.33 -18.63
CA GLU A 138 -11.66 -3.64 -18.69
C GLU A 138 -12.34 -3.99 -17.36
N PRO A 139 -13.39 -4.84 -17.36
CA PRO A 139 -14.12 -5.23 -16.16
C PRO A 139 -13.26 -5.97 -15.14
N GLN A 140 -12.37 -6.86 -15.60
CA GLN A 140 -11.45 -7.61 -14.74
C GLN A 140 -10.01 -7.49 -15.23
N LEU A 141 -9.08 -7.61 -14.28
CA LEU A 141 -7.64 -7.49 -14.57
C LEU A 141 -7.15 -8.53 -15.60
N LYS A 142 -7.68 -9.76 -15.54
CA LYS A 142 -7.27 -10.84 -16.43
C LYS A 142 -7.74 -10.62 -17.88
N ASP A 143 -8.78 -9.81 -18.08
CA ASP A 143 -9.38 -9.59 -19.41
C ASP A 143 -8.40 -8.84 -20.32
N TYR A 144 -7.47 -8.07 -19.74
CA TYR A 144 -6.34 -7.46 -20.44
C TYR A 144 -5.34 -8.46 -21.07
N TRP A 145 -5.41 -9.74 -20.70
CA TRP A 145 -4.58 -10.83 -21.21
C TRP A 145 -5.39 -11.93 -21.90
N ASP A 146 -6.67 -11.68 -22.17
CA ASP A 146 -7.49 -12.63 -22.93
C ASP A 146 -7.05 -12.61 -24.40
N GLU A 147 -6.36 -13.67 -24.83
CA GLU A 147 -5.97 -13.84 -26.22
C GLU A 147 -7.14 -14.48 -26.99
N GLU A 148 -7.60 -13.78 -28.03
CA GLU A 148 -8.73 -14.13 -28.93
C GLU A 148 -8.68 -15.57 -29.50
N LYS A 149 -7.55 -16.27 -29.36
CA LYS A 149 -7.31 -17.63 -29.86
C LYS A 149 -8.31 -18.68 -29.36
N HIS A 150 -8.98 -18.47 -28.24
CA HIS A 150 -9.82 -19.51 -27.64
C HIS A 150 -11.32 -19.27 -27.60
N ASN A 151 -11.82 -18.07 -27.89
CA ASN A 151 -13.24 -17.83 -28.13
C ASN A 151 -13.43 -16.39 -28.60
N LYS A 152 -14.58 -16.14 -29.22
CA LYS A 152 -15.16 -14.83 -29.56
C LYS A 152 -15.16 -13.89 -28.35
N SER A 153 -14.00 -13.37 -27.96
CA SER A 153 -13.88 -12.56 -26.76
C SER A 153 -14.59 -11.23 -27.00
N VAL A 154 -15.39 -10.81 -26.03
CA VAL A 154 -16.09 -9.52 -26.04
C VAL A 154 -15.12 -8.38 -25.70
N HIS A 155 -13.91 -8.72 -25.24
CA HIS A 155 -12.90 -7.79 -24.77
C HIS A 155 -11.98 -7.32 -25.90
N ALA A 156 -11.42 -6.12 -25.73
CA ALA A 156 -10.50 -5.57 -26.72
C ALA A 156 -9.20 -6.39 -26.76
N ASN A 157 -8.61 -6.54 -27.94
CA ASN A 157 -7.30 -7.16 -28.06
C ASN A 157 -6.22 -6.21 -27.50
N HIS A 158 -5.60 -6.62 -26.40
CA HIS A 158 -4.60 -5.82 -25.69
C HIS A 158 -3.18 -6.35 -25.94
N PRO A 159 -2.19 -5.47 -26.16
CA PRO A 159 -0.81 -5.90 -26.44
C PRO A 159 -0.02 -6.28 -25.19
N LEU A 160 -0.63 -6.32 -24.01
CA LEU A 160 0.07 -6.46 -22.72
C LEU A 160 0.80 -7.79 -22.57
N SER A 161 0.27 -8.87 -23.15
CA SER A 161 0.89 -10.20 -23.11
C SER A 161 2.29 -10.22 -23.74
N ASN A 162 2.59 -9.31 -24.67
CA ASN A 162 3.91 -9.19 -25.31
C ASN A 162 4.99 -8.61 -24.37
N TYR A 163 4.61 -7.93 -23.29
CA TYR A 163 5.54 -7.20 -22.42
C TYR A 163 5.62 -7.77 -21.00
N ILE A 164 4.50 -8.23 -20.46
CA ILE A 164 4.44 -8.81 -19.11
C ILE A 164 3.26 -9.78 -19.04
N THR A 165 3.40 -10.91 -18.36
CA THR A 165 2.30 -11.87 -18.18
C THR A 165 1.34 -11.40 -17.10
N CYS A 166 0.05 -11.75 -17.18
CA CYS A 166 -0.94 -11.45 -16.14
C CYS A 166 -0.46 -11.89 -14.74
N PHE A 167 0.09 -13.10 -14.66
CA PHE A 167 0.65 -13.64 -13.42
C PHE A 167 1.79 -12.78 -12.86
N ARG A 168 2.74 -12.38 -13.71
CA ARG A 168 3.88 -11.55 -13.27
C ARG A 168 3.42 -10.15 -12.88
N PHE A 169 2.47 -9.56 -13.63
CA PHE A 169 1.87 -8.28 -13.28
C PHE A 169 1.21 -8.32 -11.89
N GLU A 170 0.42 -9.34 -11.58
CA GLU A 170 -0.17 -9.51 -10.25
C GLU A 170 0.88 -9.67 -9.15
N GLN A 171 1.96 -10.41 -9.42
CA GLN A 171 3.07 -10.55 -8.47
C GLN A 171 3.72 -9.20 -8.19
N LEU A 172 4.04 -8.42 -9.23
CA LEU A 172 4.62 -7.08 -9.07
C LEU A 172 3.64 -6.16 -8.36
N LYS A 173 2.36 -6.16 -8.72
CA LYS A 173 1.31 -5.38 -8.05
C LYS A 173 1.24 -5.69 -6.54
N ARG A 174 1.44 -6.94 -6.14
CA ARG A 174 1.41 -7.36 -4.73
C ARG A 174 2.59 -6.83 -3.92
N PHE A 175 3.77 -6.76 -4.52
CA PHE A 175 5.02 -6.47 -3.80
C PHE A 175 5.62 -5.10 -4.13
N PHE A 176 5.06 -4.36 -5.08
CA PHE A 176 5.55 -3.04 -5.47
C PHE A 176 5.71 -2.14 -4.25
N HIS A 177 6.92 -1.61 -4.07
CA HIS A 177 7.27 -0.79 -2.92
C HIS A 177 8.18 0.36 -3.36
N ILE A 178 7.85 1.56 -2.91
CA ILE A 178 8.52 2.80 -3.38
C ILE A 178 9.72 3.15 -2.50
N SER A 179 9.58 3.00 -1.19
CA SER A 179 10.61 3.32 -0.20
C SER A 179 11.37 2.08 0.24
N GLU A 180 12.53 2.26 0.86
CA GLU A 180 13.20 1.16 1.54
C GLU A 180 12.24 0.57 2.59
N PRO A 181 11.97 -0.75 2.55
CA PRO A 181 11.18 -1.37 3.60
C PRO A 181 12.00 -1.28 4.89
N SER A 182 11.43 -0.70 5.94
CA SER A 182 12.05 -0.66 7.27
C SER A 182 12.62 -2.03 7.61
N GLU A 183 13.93 -2.11 7.90
CA GLU A 183 14.63 -3.35 8.22
C GLU A 183 13.81 -4.25 9.16
N VAL A 184 13.88 -5.56 8.91
CA VAL A 184 13.51 -6.57 9.90
C VAL A 184 14.57 -7.67 9.88
N PRO A 185 15.42 -7.76 10.92
CA PRO A 185 16.00 -9.04 11.35
C PRO A 185 16.10 -9.12 12.88
N GLY A 186 15.34 -10.02 13.53
CA GLY A 186 15.57 -10.35 14.95
C GLY A 186 15.41 -9.22 15.98
N GLY A 187 14.66 -8.16 15.68
CA GLY A 187 14.38 -7.07 16.62
C GLY A 187 12.88 -6.95 16.88
N PHE A 188 12.50 -7.10 18.14
CA PHE A 188 11.15 -6.89 18.68
C PHE A 188 10.49 -5.63 18.09
N ILE A 189 9.46 -5.82 17.27
CA ILE A 189 8.25 -5.05 17.50
C ILE A 189 7.51 -5.87 18.53
N SER A 190 7.46 -5.36 19.76
CA SER A 190 6.51 -5.79 20.77
C SER A 190 5.10 -5.66 20.18
N THR A 191 4.64 -6.68 19.44
CA THR A 191 3.28 -7.11 19.67
C THR A 191 3.29 -7.50 21.14
N TYR A 192 2.50 -6.80 21.97
CA TYR A 192 2.23 -7.20 23.33
C TYR A 192 1.62 -8.62 23.30
N TYR A 193 2.46 -9.62 23.12
CA TYR A 193 2.21 -10.94 23.66
C TYR A 193 2.41 -10.75 25.16
N ARG A 194 1.33 -10.96 25.90
CA ARG A 194 1.40 -11.16 27.35
C ARG A 194 2.48 -12.24 27.57
N PRO A 195 3.50 -11.99 28.41
CA PRO A 195 4.44 -13.04 28.76
C PRO A 195 3.64 -14.24 29.28
N GLU A 196 4.00 -15.45 28.84
CA GLU A 196 3.45 -16.65 29.48
C GLU A 196 3.71 -16.53 31.00
N PRO A 197 2.69 -16.78 31.85
CA PRO A 197 2.84 -16.64 33.29
C PRO A 197 4.04 -17.46 33.75
N THR A 198 4.80 -16.89 34.69
CA THR A 198 5.89 -17.63 35.31
C THR A 198 5.34 -18.83 36.08
N GLU A 199 6.15 -19.88 36.29
CA GLU A 199 5.71 -21.10 37.00
C GLU A 199 5.08 -20.77 38.39
N GLU A 200 5.53 -19.69 39.03
CA GLU A 200 4.97 -19.17 40.28
C GLU A 200 3.56 -18.58 40.13
N GLU A 201 3.26 -17.97 38.99
CA GLU A 201 1.95 -17.40 38.67
C GLU A 201 0.97 -18.49 38.17
N GLU A 202 1.45 -19.52 37.46
CA GLU A 202 0.64 -20.69 37.12
C GLU A 202 0.24 -21.50 38.36
N LEU A 203 1.15 -21.63 39.33
CA LEU A 203 0.85 -22.26 40.62
C LEU A 203 -0.23 -21.50 41.40
N GLN A 204 -0.14 -20.16 41.45
CA GLN A 204 -1.16 -19.33 42.10
C GLN A 204 -2.54 -19.41 41.41
N LEU A 205 -2.58 -19.47 40.08
CA LEU A 205 -3.81 -19.67 39.30
C LEU A 205 -4.43 -21.07 39.46
N SER A 206 -3.64 -22.07 39.85
CA SER A 206 -4.12 -23.43 40.12
C SER A 206 -4.68 -23.62 41.52
N GLU A 207 -4.30 -22.76 42.48
CA GLU A 207 -4.78 -22.81 43.86
C GLU A 207 -6.07 -22.00 44.09
N GLU A 208 -6.43 -21.10 43.19
CA GLU A 208 -7.65 -20.26 43.26
C GLU A 208 -8.90 -20.85 42.56
N ASN A 209 -8.85 -22.09 42.06
CA ASN A 209 -9.97 -22.78 41.39
C ASN A 209 -10.47 -24.03 42.13
#